data_AF-A0A1S8KEG3-F1
#
_entry.id   AF-A0A1S8KEG3-F1
#
_cell.length_a   1.000
_cell.length_b   1.000
_cell.length_c   1.000
_cell.angle_alpha   90.00
_cell.angle_beta   90.00
_cell.angle_gamma   90.00
#
_symmetry.space_group_name_H-M   'P 1'
#
loop_
_entity.id
_entity.type
_entity.pdbx_description
1 polymer ?
#
loop_
_entity_poly.entity_id
_entity_poly.type
_entity_poly.pdbx_seq_one_letter_code
_entity_poly.pdbx_strand_id
1 'polypeptide(L)'
;QILAMIAEQERTESKRRQAQGIKIAKANGVYKGRPKLYSANAKDPQRRLVYKNIVEIIKGVAIAKIAKDYNVTRQTVYRIKKDSMVNHE
;
A
#
# COMPACT_ATOMS: atom_id res chain seq x y z
N GLN A 1 37.31 2.79 -26.72
CA GLN A 1 36.01 3.12 -27.34
C GLN A 1 35.06 1.91 -27.38
N ILE A 2 35.53 0.71 -27.73
CA ILE A 2 34.70 -0.52 -27.80
C ILE A 2 34.10 -0.94 -26.43
N LEU A 3 34.87 -0.87 -25.34
CA LEU A 3 34.40 -1.28 -24.00
C LEU A 3 33.24 -0.42 -23.48
N ALA A 4 33.25 0.88 -23.77
CA ALA A 4 32.16 1.78 -23.38
C ALA A 4 30.86 1.43 -24.12
N MET A 5 30.96 1.13 -25.42
CA MET A 5 29.84 0.71 -26.25
C MET A 5 29.22 -0.61 -25.76
N ILE A 6 30.04 -1.60 -25.40
CA ILE A 6 29.56 -2.87 -24.85
C ILE A 6 28.82 -2.64 -23.53
N ALA A 7 29.38 -1.83 -22.62
CA ALA A 7 28.74 -1.53 -21.34
C ALA A 7 27.38 -0.81 -21.51
N GLU A 8 27.26 0.08 -22.50
CA GLU A 8 25.99 0.73 -22.82
C GLU A 8 24.96 -0.24 -23.42
N GLN A 9 25.40 -1.14 -24.29
CA GLN A 9 24.56 -2.19 -24.87
C GLN A 9 24.02 -3.14 -23.79
N GLU A 10 24.88 -3.60 -22.87
CA GLU A 10 24.48 -4.48 -21.76
C GLU A 10 23.47 -3.82 -20.82
N ARG A 11 23.65 -2.53 -20.50
CA ARG A 11 22.69 -1.76 -19.71
C ARG A 11 21.34 -1.66 -20.39
N THR A 12 21.35 -1.42 -21.71
CA THR A 12 20.12 -1.30 -22.51
C THR A 12 19.38 -2.62 -22.58
N GLU A 13 20.09 -3.72 -22.85
CA GLU A 13 19.52 -5.06 -22.92
C GLU A 13 19.00 -5.53 -21.55
N SER A 14 19.66 -5.19 -20.45
CA SER A 14 19.18 -5.50 -19.10
C SER A 14 17.84 -4.81 -18.81
N LYS A 15 17.72 -3.52 -19.15
CA LYS A 15 16.44 -2.78 -19.01
C LYS A 15 15.36 -3.35 -19.93
N ARG A 16 15.70 -3.74 -21.16
CA ARG A 16 14.76 -4.36 -22.11
C ARG A 16 14.17 -5.65 -21.55
N ARG A 17 15.01 -6.54 -21.04
CA ARG A 17 14.56 -7.81 -20.43
C ARG A 17 13.72 -7.57 -19.18
N GLN A 18 14.12 -6.62 -18.32
CA GLN A 18 13.34 -6.24 -17.15
C GLN A 18 11.96 -5.69 -17.56
N ALA A 19 11.89 -4.82 -18.56
CA ALA A 19 10.64 -4.26 -19.05
C ALA A 19 9.70 -5.35 -19.62
N GLN A 20 10.24 -6.31 -20.38
CA GLN A 20 9.48 -7.47 -20.85
C GLN A 20 8.92 -8.29 -19.68
N GLY A 21 9.74 -8.57 -18.67
CA GLY A 21 9.31 -9.26 -17.45
C GLY A 21 8.20 -8.51 -16.69
N ILE A 22 8.36 -7.19 -16.51
CA ILE A 22 7.34 -6.34 -15.90
C ILE A 22 6.03 -6.37 -16.70
N LYS A 23 6.10 -6.34 -18.04
CA LYS A 23 4.91 -6.41 -18.91
C LYS A 23 4.14 -7.71 -18.68
N ILE A 24 4.84 -8.84 -18.64
CA ILE A 24 4.24 -10.16 -18.37
C ILE A 24 3.64 -10.19 -16.95
N ALA A 25 4.38 -9.74 -15.94
CA ALA A 25 3.90 -9.73 -14.55
C ALA A 25 2.68 -8.81 -14.34
N LYS A 26 2.62 -7.67 -15.06
CA LYS A 26 1.43 -6.81 -15.09
C LYS A 26 0.25 -7.51 -15.76
N ALA A 27 0.46 -8.17 -16.90
CA ALA A 27 -0.58 -8.95 -17.58
C ALA A 27 -1.14 -10.08 -16.68
N ASN A 28 -0.27 -10.70 -15.87
CA ASN A 28 -0.64 -11.72 -14.90
C ASN A 28 -1.24 -11.16 -13.60
N GLY A 29 -1.43 -9.83 -13.47
CA GLY A 29 -2.05 -9.21 -12.29
C GLY A 29 -1.21 -9.27 -11.01
N VAL A 30 0.10 -9.49 -11.11
CA VAL A 30 1.02 -9.57 -9.94
C VAL A 30 1.11 -8.22 -9.22
N TYR A 31 1.10 -7.12 -9.96
CA TYR A 31 1.19 -5.76 -9.41
C TYR A 31 -0.15 -5.30 -8.83
N LYS A 32 -0.30 -5.37 -7.51
CA LYS A 32 -1.51 -4.95 -6.77
C LYS A 32 -1.36 -3.60 -6.03
N GLY A 33 -0.30 -2.86 -6.34
CA GLY A 33 0.04 -1.60 -5.67
C GLY A 33 0.54 -1.79 -4.23
N ARG A 34 0.50 -0.71 -3.44
CA ARG A 34 0.95 -0.74 -2.04
C ARG A 34 -0.13 -1.38 -1.16
N PRO A 35 0.21 -2.40 -0.35
CA PRO A 35 -0.73 -2.98 0.61
C PRO A 35 -1.26 -1.92 1.60
N LYS A 36 -2.50 -2.10 2.07
CA LYS A 36 -3.12 -1.21 3.06
C LYS A 36 -2.30 -1.23 4.36
N LEU A 37 -1.82 -0.06 4.79
CA LEU A 37 -1.04 0.06 6.04
C LEU A 37 -1.88 -0.25 7.27
N TYR A 38 -3.13 0.22 7.30
CA TYR A 38 -4.08 -0.01 8.38
C TYR A 38 -5.19 -0.92 7.86
N SER A 39 -5.20 -2.15 8.32
CA SER A 39 -6.21 -3.15 8.01
C SER A 39 -6.14 -4.28 9.04
N ALA A 40 -7.18 -5.10 9.12
CA ALA A 40 -7.21 -6.28 9.98
C ALA A 40 -6.04 -7.26 9.70
N ASN A 41 -5.56 -7.28 8.46
CA ASN A 41 -4.48 -8.16 7.99
C ASN A 41 -3.18 -7.40 7.68
N ALA A 42 -3.01 -6.19 8.21
CA ALA A 42 -1.78 -5.42 8.02
C ALA A 42 -0.56 -6.21 8.49
N LYS A 43 0.55 -6.15 7.73
CA LYS A 43 1.80 -6.87 8.06
C LYS A 43 2.37 -6.47 9.42
N ASP A 44 2.27 -5.18 9.76
CA ASP A 44 2.74 -4.62 11.02
C ASP A 44 1.67 -4.82 12.14
N PRO A 45 2.00 -5.53 13.24
CA PRO A 45 1.10 -5.73 14.37
C PRO A 45 0.60 -4.44 15.01
N GLN A 46 1.44 -3.40 15.10
CA GLN A 46 1.04 -2.13 15.71
C GLN A 46 -0.01 -1.42 14.87
N ARG A 47 0.18 -1.40 13.54
CA ARG A 47 -0.82 -0.81 12.62
C ARG A 47 -2.13 -1.60 12.62
N ARG A 48 -2.07 -2.91 12.84
CA ARG A 48 -3.25 -3.78 13.01
C ARG A 48 -4.02 -3.42 14.28
N LEU A 49 -3.31 -3.20 15.38
CA LEU A 49 -3.91 -2.77 16.64
C LEU A 49 -4.56 -1.39 16.51
N VAL A 50 -3.87 -0.43 15.90
CA VAL A 50 -4.42 0.90 15.62
C VAL A 50 -5.69 0.81 14.76
N TYR A 51 -5.69 -0.04 13.72
CA TYR A 51 -6.89 -0.27 12.90
C TYR A 51 -8.07 -0.76 13.75
N LYS A 52 -7.88 -1.82 14.55
CA LYS A 52 -8.93 -2.39 15.40
C LYS A 52 -9.50 -1.36 16.37
N ASN A 53 -8.62 -0.63 17.06
CA ASN A 53 -9.03 0.39 18.01
C ASN A 53 -9.82 1.52 17.33
N ILE A 54 -9.38 1.98 16.15
CA ILE A 54 -10.11 3.01 15.38
C ILE A 54 -11.51 2.52 14.98
N VAL A 55 -11.64 1.27 14.53
CA VAL A 55 -12.95 0.69 14.14
C VAL A 55 -13.94 0.64 15.32
N GLU A 56 -13.45 0.40 16.54
CA GLU A 56 -14.29 0.36 17.74
C GLU A 56 -14.76 1.76 18.15
N ILE A 57 -13.84 2.72 18.26
CA ILE A 57 -14.14 4.05 18.82
C ILE A 57 -14.88 4.98 17.86
N ILE A 58 -14.83 4.73 16.54
CA ILE A 58 -15.43 5.60 15.52
C ILE A 58 -16.96 5.67 15.59
N LYS A 59 -17.60 4.75 16.34
CA LYS A 59 -19.06 4.73 16.56
C LYS A 59 -19.54 5.87 17.45
N GLY A 60 -18.68 6.41 18.32
CA GLY A 60 -19.06 7.44 19.30
C GLY A 60 -18.11 8.63 19.41
N VAL A 61 -16.95 8.61 18.75
CA VAL A 61 -15.94 9.67 18.86
C VAL A 61 -15.77 10.40 17.52
N ALA A 62 -15.59 11.72 17.60
CA ALA A 62 -15.35 12.56 16.43
C ALA A 62 -14.05 12.17 15.70
N ILE A 63 -14.12 12.08 14.37
CA ILE A 63 -13.01 11.70 13.48
C ILE A 63 -11.76 12.57 13.71
N ALA A 64 -11.94 13.86 13.96
CA ALA A 64 -10.83 14.79 14.21
C ALA A 64 -10.05 14.44 15.48
N LYS A 65 -10.74 13.98 16.54
CA LYS A 65 -10.12 13.55 17.79
C LYS A 65 -9.34 12.25 17.59
N ILE A 66 -9.96 11.26 16.95
CA ILE A 66 -9.31 9.98 16.61
C ILE A 66 -8.02 10.19 15.80
N ALA A 67 -8.06 11.06 14.79
CA ALA A 67 -6.91 11.39 13.97
C ALA A 67 -5.73 11.94 14.81
N LYS A 68 -6.04 12.80 15.78
CA LYS A 68 -5.04 13.37 16.70
C LYS A 68 -4.49 12.33 17.66
N ASP A 69 -5.38 11.55 18.31
CA ASP A 69 -5.01 10.59 19.36
C ASP A 69 -4.13 9.45 18.81
N TYR A 70 -4.40 8.99 17.59
CA TYR A 70 -3.63 7.90 16.94
C TYR A 70 -2.55 8.40 15.99
N ASN A 71 -2.31 9.71 15.91
CA ASN A 71 -1.36 10.35 15.00
C ASN A 71 -1.51 9.88 13.54
N VAL A 72 -2.74 9.89 13.04
CA VAL A 72 -3.09 9.54 11.66
C VAL A 72 -3.83 10.68 10.98
N THR A 73 -3.77 10.72 9.65
CA THR A 73 -4.56 11.71 8.91
C THR A 73 -6.05 11.42 9.04
N ARG A 74 -6.89 12.46 9.04
CA ARG A 74 -8.36 12.31 9.02
C ARG A 74 -8.82 11.42 7.85
N GLN A 75 -8.16 11.54 6.70
CA GLN A 75 -8.41 10.70 5.52
C GLN A 75 -8.18 9.21 5.78
N THR A 76 -7.17 8.87 6.59
CA THR A 76 -6.94 7.47 6.99
C THR A 76 -8.10 6.96 7.84
N VAL A 77 -8.59 7.77 8.78
CA VAL A 77 -9.75 7.42 9.61
C VAL A 77 -11.02 7.26 8.76
N TYR A 78 -11.27 8.15 7.80
CA TYR A 78 -12.38 8.01 6.85
C TYR A 78 -12.28 6.73 6.02
N ARG A 79 -11.09 6.39 5.53
CA ARG A 79 -10.89 5.14 4.78
C ARG A 79 -11.15 3.91 5.65
N ILE A 80 -10.69 3.93 6.90
CA ILE A 80 -10.96 2.84 7.86
C ILE A 80 -12.46 2.71 8.11
N LYS A 81 -13.18 3.83 8.30
CA LYS A 81 -14.64 3.84 8.44
C LYS A 81 -15.34 3.19 7.25
N LYS A 82 -14.95 3.57 6.04
CA LYS A 82 -15.52 3.03 4.80
C LYS A 82 -15.24 1.53 4.68
N ASP A 83 -13.99 1.13 4.90
CA ASP A 83 -13.57 -0.27 4.84
C ASP A 83 -14.31 -1.12 5.90
N SER A 84 -14.54 -0.59 7.11
CA SER A 84 -15.26 -1.34 8.15
C SER A 84 -16.72 -1.57 7.81
N MET A 85 -17.37 -0.67 7.07
CA MET A 85 -18.77 -0.84 6.64
C MET A 85 -18.89 -1.92 5.54
N VAL A 86 -17.95 -1.93 4.58
CA VAL A 86 -17.94 -2.89 3.46
C VAL A 86 -17.68 -4.33 3.92
N ASN A 87 -16.94 -4.55 5.00
CA ASN A 87 -16.68 -5.91 5.51
C ASN A 87 -17.87 -6.53 6.27
N HIS A 88 -18.98 -5.79 6.46
CA HIS A 88 -20.20 -6.27 7.11
C HIS A 88 -21.36 -6.53 6.12
N GLU A 89 -21.13 -6.33 4.82
CA GLU A 89 -22.01 -6.70 3.71
C GLU A 89 -21.49 -7.97 3.02
#